data_AF-A0A1G1YS04-F1
#
_entry.id   AF-A0A1G1YS04-F1
#
_cell.length_a   1.000
_cell.length_b   1.000
_cell.length_c   1.000
_cell.angle_alpha   90.00
_cell.angle_beta   90.00
_cell.angle_gamma   90.00
#
_symmetry.space_group_name_H-M   'P 1'
#
loop_
_entity.id
_entity.type
_entity.pdbx_description
1 polymer ?
#
loop_
_entity_poly.entity_id
_entity_poly.type
_entity_poly.pdbx_seq_one_letter_code
_entity_poly.pdbx_strand_id
1 'polypeptide(L)'
;MEATTSFLKTYTRAQAIPDGVLVDVSELAKEAGFRIPVAVTSALWEGYITPPPSTEEEGQSTTGRLWDVLNVLRIAIRSGPPPTDMVLFSVLFRMTEGTETVNLKALCGPGDNAEPVVTIMLPNED
;
A
#
# COMPACT_ATOMS: atom_id res chain seq x y z
N MET A 1 -13.82 19.61 35.08
CA MET A 1 -14.02 18.81 33.86
C MET A 1 -12.80 19.10 33.00
N GLU A 2 -11.71 18.38 33.22
CA GLU A 2 -10.47 18.57 32.47
C GLU A 2 -10.66 17.96 31.08
N ALA A 3 -10.50 18.78 30.05
CA ALA A 3 -10.41 18.29 28.68
C ALA A 3 -9.08 17.56 28.55
N THR A 4 -9.13 16.24 28.46
CA THR A 4 -7.98 15.42 28.09
C THR A 4 -7.63 15.74 26.63
N THR A 5 -6.76 16.73 26.42
CA THR A 5 -6.14 16.99 25.12
C THR A 5 -5.27 15.78 24.81
N SER A 6 -5.81 14.83 24.05
CA SER A 6 -5.03 13.77 23.42
C SER A 6 -4.00 14.43 22.51
N PHE A 7 -2.74 14.44 22.95
CA PHE A 7 -1.61 14.74 22.08
C PHE A 7 -1.49 13.57 21.10
N LEU A 8 -2.19 13.64 19.96
CA LEU A 8 -1.87 12.80 18.81
C LEU A 8 -0.48 13.24 18.33
N LYS A 9 0.55 12.53 18.78
CA LYS A 9 1.88 12.65 18.19
C LYS A 9 1.75 12.08 16.78
N THR A 10 1.60 12.95 15.78
CA THR A 10 1.50 12.55 14.38
C THR A 10 2.75 11.75 14.04
N TYR A 11 2.59 10.43 13.89
CA TYR A 11 3.68 9.56 13.48
C TYR A 11 3.92 9.81 11.99
N THR A 12 5.04 10.46 11.68
CA THR A 12 5.32 10.98 10.34
C THR A 12 5.77 9.88 9.40
N ARG A 13 5.59 10.08 8.10
CA ARG A 13 6.04 9.13 7.08
C ARG A 13 7.56 8.97 7.10
N ALA A 14 8.29 10.06 7.32
CA ALA A 14 9.74 10.07 7.49
C ALA A 14 10.22 9.29 8.72
N GLN A 15 9.35 9.05 9.72
CA GLN A 15 9.63 8.15 10.83
C GLN A 15 9.23 6.71 10.50
N ALA A 16 8.03 6.52 9.93
CA ALA A 16 7.48 5.21 9.63
C ALA A 16 8.30 4.39 8.62
N ILE A 17 8.98 5.05 7.67
CA ILE A 17 9.80 4.35 6.67
C ILE A 17 11.09 3.77 7.30
N PRO A 18 11.95 4.56 7.98
CA PRO A 18 13.11 4.01 8.68
C PRO A 18 12.78 2.98 9.75
N ASP A 19 11.64 3.14 10.43
CA ASP A 19 11.17 2.21 11.46
C ASP A 19 10.56 0.92 10.87
N GLY A 20 10.46 0.81 9.54
CA GLY A 20 9.95 -0.37 8.85
C GLY A 20 8.45 -0.57 8.95
N VAL A 21 7.68 0.43 9.39
CA VAL A 21 6.21 0.41 9.41
C VAL A 21 5.65 0.63 8.00
N LEU A 22 6.30 1.48 7.21
CA LEU A 22 5.99 1.72 5.81
C LEU A 22 7.18 1.34 4.93
N VAL A 23 6.88 0.75 3.77
CA VAL A 23 7.86 0.49 2.71
C VAL A 23 7.61 1.49 1.59
N ASP A 24 8.60 2.33 1.31
CA ASP A 24 8.53 3.26 0.18
C ASP A 24 8.65 2.49 -1.14
N VAL A 25 7.64 2.64 -2.00
CA VAL A 25 7.55 2.01 -3.32
C VAL A 25 7.47 3.05 -4.44
N SER A 26 7.78 4.31 -4.13
CA SER A 26 7.58 5.45 -5.03
C SER A 26 8.31 5.31 -6.36
N GLU A 27 9.50 4.72 -6.40
CA GLU A 27 10.25 4.53 -7.65
C GLU A 27 9.50 3.62 -8.63
N LEU A 28 9.06 2.44 -8.19
CA LEU A 28 8.28 1.54 -9.05
C LEU A 28 6.88 2.08 -9.33
N ALA A 29 6.28 2.80 -8.38
CA ALA A 29 5.00 3.48 -8.57
C ALA A 29 5.08 4.55 -9.67
N LYS A 30 6.19 5.28 -9.79
CA LYS A 30 6.42 6.23 -10.89
C LYS A 30 6.41 5.51 -12.24
N GLU A 31 7.08 4.36 -12.34
CA GLU A 31 7.06 3.54 -13.56
C GLU A 31 5.65 3.03 -13.91
N ALA A 32 4.85 2.67 -12.90
CA ALA A 32 3.45 2.29 -13.06
C ALA A 32 2.51 3.49 -13.37
N GLY A 33 3.03 4.72 -13.34
CA GLY A 33 2.33 5.94 -13.75
C GLY A 33 1.75 6.79 -12.61
N PHE A 34 2.12 6.53 -11.36
CA PHE A 34 1.81 7.41 -10.23
C PHE A 34 2.72 8.65 -10.26
N ARG A 35 2.18 9.80 -9.87
CA ARG A 35 2.91 11.09 -9.87
C ARG A 35 3.20 11.62 -8.47
N ILE A 36 2.69 10.95 -7.45
CA ILE A 36 2.81 11.31 -6.05
C ILE A 36 3.47 10.14 -5.30
N PRO A 37 4.13 10.38 -4.15
CA PRO A 37 4.76 9.32 -3.38
C PRO A 37 3.78 8.22 -2.99
N VAL A 38 4.24 6.97 -3.02
CA VAL A 38 3.45 5.79 -2.67
C VAL A 38 4.23 4.94 -1.67
N ALA A 39 3.62 4.56 -0.55
CA ALA A 39 4.12 3.48 0.31
C ALA A 39 3.09 2.36 0.42
N VAL A 40 3.57 1.22 0.90
CA VAL A 40 2.73 0.16 1.45
C VAL A 40 3.05 -0.10 2.92
N THR A 41 2.11 -0.65 3.68
CA THR A 41 2.39 -1.12 5.05
C THR A 41 3.31 -2.33 5.03
N SER A 42 4.09 -2.53 6.10
CA SER A 42 4.93 -3.72 6.24
C SER A 42 4.12 -5.01 6.29
N ALA A 43 2.93 -4.98 6.89
CA ALA A 43 2.03 -6.13 6.89
C ALA A 43 1.65 -6.59 5.46
N LEU A 44 1.30 -5.63 4.59
CA LEU A 44 1.04 -5.92 3.18
C LEU A 44 2.33 -6.37 2.45
N TRP A 45 3.46 -5.72 2.75
CA TRP A 45 4.74 -6.03 2.13
C TRP A 45 5.20 -7.46 2.41
N GLU A 46 5.20 -7.86 3.67
CA GLU A 46 5.69 -9.16 4.12
C GLU A 46 4.67 -10.27 3.89
N GLY A 47 3.38 -9.99 4.08
CA GLY A 47 2.33 -10.99 3.96
C GLY A 47 2.02 -11.41 2.52
N TYR A 48 2.18 -10.49 1.56
CA TYR A 48 1.67 -10.71 0.20
C TYR A 48 2.60 -10.26 -0.93
N ILE A 49 3.21 -9.08 -0.82
CA ILE A 49 4.08 -8.56 -1.89
C ILE A 49 5.39 -9.34 -1.96
N THR A 50 5.97 -9.71 -0.81
CA THR A 50 7.11 -10.63 -0.75
C THR A 50 6.59 -12.06 -0.95
N PRO A 51 6.97 -12.75 -2.04
CA PRO A 51 6.50 -14.10 -2.29
C PRO A 51 7.04 -15.09 -1.25
N PRO A 52 6.26 -16.12 -0.88
CA PRO A 52 6.81 -17.29 -0.21
C PRO A 52 7.88 -17.94 -1.12
N PRO A 53 9.00 -18.44 -0.57
CA PRO A 53 10.08 -19.06 -1.36
C PRO A 53 9.60 -20.20 -2.27
N SER A 54 8.58 -20.95 -1.84
CA SER A 54 7.98 -22.04 -2.62
C SER A 54 7.35 -21.60 -3.94
N THR A 55 7.08 -20.29 -4.11
CA THR A 55 6.44 -19.74 -5.32
C THR A 55 7.44 -19.09 -6.27
N GLU A 56 8.73 -19.04 -5.93
CA GLU A 56 9.77 -18.46 -6.79
C GLU A 56 9.99 -19.28 -8.07
N GLU A 57 9.97 -20.61 -7.97
CA GLU A 57 10.08 -21.52 -9.12
C GLU A 57 8.88 -21.38 -10.09
N GLU A 58 7.78 -20.81 -9.61
CA GLU A 58 6.58 -20.50 -10.40
C GLU A 58 6.65 -19.10 -11.05
N GLY A 59 7.77 -18.38 -10.89
CA GLY A 59 8.01 -17.07 -11.48
C GLY A 59 7.50 -15.89 -10.65
N GLN A 60 7.05 -16.11 -9.41
CA GLN A 60 6.63 -15.01 -8.55
C GLN A 60 7.85 -14.24 -8.03
N SER A 61 7.80 -12.91 -8.13
CA SER A 61 8.81 -12.01 -7.57
C SER A 61 8.17 -10.85 -6.83
N THR A 62 8.91 -10.26 -5.89
CA THR A 62 8.45 -9.06 -5.14
C THR A 62 8.12 -7.92 -6.08
N THR A 63 8.99 -7.65 -7.07
CA THR A 63 8.76 -6.61 -8.09
C THR A 63 7.52 -6.89 -8.92
N GLY A 64 7.31 -8.13 -9.37
CA GLY A 64 6.13 -8.51 -10.16
C GLY A 64 4.83 -8.33 -9.38
N ARG A 65 4.79 -8.81 -8.12
CA ARG A 65 3.61 -8.65 -7.26
C ARG A 65 3.31 -7.20 -6.92
N LEU A 66 4.34 -6.39 -6.68
CA LEU A 66 4.16 -4.96 -6.48
C LEU A 66 3.62 -4.28 -7.75
N TRP A 67 4.10 -4.68 -8.94
CA TRP A 67 3.54 -4.24 -10.23
C TRP A 67 2.05 -4.56 -10.35
N ASP A 68 1.64 -5.76 -9.96
CA ASP A 68 0.22 -6.17 -9.95
C ASP A 68 -0.61 -5.26 -9.03
N VAL A 69 -0.16 -5.05 -7.79
CA VAL A 69 -0.84 -4.17 -6.82
C VAL A 69 -1.01 -2.75 -7.38
N LEU A 70 0.07 -2.17 -7.91
CA LEU A 70 0.07 -0.80 -8.45
C LEU A 70 -0.85 -0.67 -9.66
N ASN A 71 -0.85 -1.65 -10.57
CA ASN A 71 -1.69 -1.60 -11.78
C ASN A 71 -3.17 -1.82 -11.47
N VAL A 72 -3.49 -2.76 -10.59
CA VAL A 72 -4.88 -2.99 -10.17
C VAL A 72 -5.42 -1.74 -9.46
N LEU A 73 -4.64 -1.12 -8.55
CA LEU A 73 -5.02 0.15 -7.92
C LEU A 73 -5.26 1.24 -8.97
N ARG A 74 -4.35 1.38 -9.95
CA ARG A 74 -4.48 2.39 -11.01
C ARG A 74 -5.74 2.16 -11.85
N ILE A 75 -6.07 0.91 -12.17
CA ILE A 75 -7.33 0.57 -12.85
C ILE A 75 -8.51 0.97 -11.97
N ALA A 76 -8.51 0.58 -10.68
CA ALA A 76 -9.57 0.89 -9.74
C ALA A 76 -9.82 2.40 -9.57
N ILE A 77 -8.76 3.22 -9.49
CA ILE A 77 -8.86 4.68 -9.46
C ILE A 77 -9.54 5.22 -10.72
N ARG A 78 -9.20 4.67 -11.90
CA ARG A 78 -9.71 5.15 -13.19
C ARG A 78 -11.14 4.70 -13.49
N SER A 79 -11.53 3.53 -13.02
CA SER A 79 -12.88 2.97 -13.20
C SER A 79 -13.83 3.31 -12.05
N GLY A 80 -13.31 3.91 -10.99
CA GLY A 80 -14.03 4.17 -9.76
C GLY A 80 -15.10 5.27 -9.85
N PRO A 81 -15.87 5.46 -8.78
CA PRO A 81 -16.82 6.56 -8.62
C PRO A 81 -16.10 7.94 -8.63
N PRO A 82 -16.83 9.07 -8.49
CA PRO A 82 -16.23 10.40 -8.42
C PRO A 82 -15.07 10.51 -7.42
N PRO A 83 -14.23 11.56 -7.54
CA PRO A 83 -13.01 11.72 -6.74
C PRO A 83 -13.24 11.46 -5.25
N THR A 84 -12.41 10.57 -4.70
CA THR A 84 -12.39 10.13 -3.30
C THR A 84 -10.93 10.05 -2.84
N ASP A 85 -10.69 10.19 -1.55
CA ASP A 85 -9.39 9.99 -0.91
C ASP A 85 -9.08 8.51 -0.66
N MET A 86 -10.10 7.66 -0.59
CA MET A 86 -9.97 6.23 -0.35
C MET A 86 -10.46 5.38 -1.52
N VAL A 87 -9.68 4.37 -1.89
CA VAL A 87 -10.04 3.34 -2.89
C VAL A 87 -9.89 1.95 -2.30
N LEU A 88 -10.93 1.13 -2.41
CA LEU A 88 -10.89 -0.30 -2.09
C LEU A 88 -10.75 -1.10 -3.39
N PHE A 89 -9.89 -2.11 -3.39
CA PHE A 89 -9.63 -2.98 -4.54
C PHE A 89 -9.16 -4.35 -4.09
N SER A 90 -9.16 -5.34 -4.99
CA SER A 90 -8.74 -6.71 -4.67
C SER A 90 -7.66 -7.18 -5.62
N VAL A 91 -6.62 -7.83 -5.08
CA VAL A 91 -5.49 -8.35 -5.85
C VAL A 91 -5.39 -9.85 -5.62
N LEU A 92 -5.15 -10.62 -6.68
CA LEU A 92 -4.94 -12.06 -6.62
C LEU A 92 -3.45 -12.34 -6.42
N PHE A 93 -3.10 -13.08 -5.37
CA PHE A 93 -1.73 -13.53 -5.10
C PHE A 93 -1.62 -15.05 -5.23
N ARG A 94 -0.52 -15.54 -5.80
CA ARG A 94 -0.15 -16.95 -5.74
C ARG A 94 0.55 -17.23 -4.41
N MET A 95 -0.04 -18.01 -3.55
CA MET A 95 0.51 -18.45 -2.25
C MET A 95 0.98 -19.91 -2.36
N THR A 96 1.57 -20.44 -1.28
CA THR A 96 2.07 -21.82 -1.25
C THR A 96 0.97 -22.86 -1.54
N GLU A 97 -0.22 -22.66 -1.00
CA GLU A 97 -1.35 -23.61 -1.10
C GLU A 97 -2.36 -23.26 -2.22
N GLY A 98 -1.98 -22.41 -3.17
CA GLY A 98 -2.85 -21.98 -4.28
C GLY A 98 -2.96 -20.46 -4.39
N THR A 99 -4.08 -19.94 -4.89
CA THR A 99 -4.26 -18.49 -5.06
C THR A 99 -5.19 -17.91 -4.00
N GLU A 100 -4.90 -16.69 -3.57
CA GLU A 100 -5.69 -15.94 -2.58
C GLU A 100 -6.06 -14.57 -3.15
N THR A 101 -7.34 -14.21 -3.05
CA THR A 101 -7.79 -12.84 -3.39
C THR A 101 -7.81 -12.00 -2.13
N VAL A 102 -7.00 -10.95 -2.10
CA VAL A 102 -6.80 -10.09 -0.94
C VAL A 102 -7.42 -8.74 -1.22
N ASN A 103 -8.30 -8.28 -0.34
CA ASN A 103 -8.83 -6.92 -0.38
C ASN A 103 -7.78 -5.97 0.19
N LEU A 104 -7.60 -4.83 -0.46
CA LEU A 104 -6.66 -3.78 -0.08
C LEU A 104 -7.38 -2.43 -0.04
N LYS A 105 -6.83 -1.52 0.75
CA LYS A 105 -7.25 -0.12 0.85
C LYS A 105 -6.08 0.76 0.44
N ALA A 106 -6.32 1.72 -0.45
CA ALA A 106 -5.40 2.81 -0.73
C ALA A 106 -6.00 4.12 -0.22
N LEU A 107 -5.24 4.85 0.60
CA LEU A 107 -5.63 6.16 1.13
C LEU A 107 -4.68 7.23 0.58
N CYS A 108 -5.25 8.31 0.06
CA CYS A 108 -4.56 9.52 -0.34
C CYS A 108 -4.72 10.58 0.77
N GLY A 109 -3.62 10.98 1.39
CA GLY A 109 -3.62 11.93 2.50
C GLY A 109 -2.43 12.90 2.47
N PRO A 110 -2.33 13.82 3.42
CA PRO A 110 -1.19 14.71 3.54
C PRO A 110 0.05 13.94 4.02
N GLY A 111 1.17 14.14 3.35
CA GLY A 111 2.50 13.77 3.80
C GLY A 111 3.07 14.78 4.80
N ASP A 112 4.35 14.61 5.13
CA ASP A 112 5.01 15.38 6.19
C ASP A 112 5.12 16.88 5.86
N ASN A 113 5.07 17.25 4.57
CA ASN A 113 5.07 18.63 4.09
C ASN A 113 3.69 19.03 3.49
N ALA A 114 2.62 18.32 3.87
CA ALA A 114 1.26 18.48 3.34
C ALA A 114 1.12 18.22 1.82
N GLU A 115 2.11 17.59 1.19
CA GLU A 115 2.01 17.05 -0.16
C GLU A 115 1.08 15.83 -0.19
N PRO A 116 0.35 15.58 -1.29
CA PRO A 116 -0.44 14.36 -1.39
C PRO A 116 0.47 13.13 -1.44
N VAL A 117 0.17 12.12 -0.63
CA VAL A 117 0.83 10.80 -0.64
C VAL A 117 -0.21 9.70 -0.65
N VAL A 118 0.12 8.56 -1.25
CA VAL A 118 -0.70 7.34 -1.19
C VAL A 118 -0.06 6.32 -0.25
N THR A 119 -0.89 5.73 0.60
CA THR A 119 -0.53 4.56 1.39
C THR A 119 -1.47 3.40 1.05
N ILE A 120 -0.91 2.26 0.67
CA ILE A 120 -1.64 1.02 0.37
C ILE A 120 -1.48 0.06 1.55
N MET A 121 -2.58 -0.51 2.02
CA MET A 121 -2.62 -1.28 3.26
C MET A 121 -3.69 -2.37 3.20
N LEU A 122 -3.66 -3.28 4.17
CA LEU A 122 -4.76 -4.21 4.44
C LEU A 122 -5.99 -3.43 4.96
N PRO A 123 -7.21 -3.95 4.77
CA PRO A 123 -8.43 -3.17 4.98
C PRO A 123 -8.72 -2.87 6.46
N ASN A 124 -8.12 -3.65 7.36
CA ASN A 124 -8.22 -3.52 8.80
C ASN A 124 -7.13 -2.64 9.43
N GLU A 125 -6.19 -2.13 8.62
CA GLU A 125 -5.18 -1.16 9.05
C GLU A 125 -5.73 0.27 8.90
N ASP A 126 -5.29 1.20 9.74
CA ASP A 126 -5.66 2.63 9.72
C ASP A 126 -4.44 3.53 9.52
#